data_AF-A0A8C4RZB4-F1
#
_entry.id   AF-A0A8C4RZB4-F1
#
_cell.length_a   1.000
_cell.length_b   1.000
_cell.length_c   1.000
_cell.angle_alpha   90.00
_cell.angle_beta   90.00
_cell.angle_gamma   90.00
#
_symmetry.space_group_name_H-M   'P 1'
#
loop_
_entity.id
_entity.type
_entity.pdbx_description
1 polymer ?
#
loop_
_entity_poly.entity_id
_entity_poly.type
_entity_poly.pdbx_seq_one_letter_code
_entity_poly.pdbx_strand_id
1 'polypeptide(L)'
;MFFSFPFEEQEINFPSKMKDLCGEELSNEVFKLLKQLHLHLEQEVNFLPKEAGLNLLEAAPENDKSMSAKQRDAQVEDLWSLTKFFGFNTETFVLAVNLLDRFLAKMKVQPKHLSCIGICCFNIAARVVEKECNIPSTHDIIRISQCKCTISDLTRMEKIISEKLMFQFKAITALTFLHLYHAVALSHTSERKEILNLEKLEAQLKACHCRLVFSKAKPSVLALSLLTLEIESLKSLDLFEIAQRVQQYSKIDDKELFYWRELVSKCLADYSSPECCKPNLKKLVWIVSRRTAQNLHSSYYSVPELPTIPEGAWDESESEDSCEDMSCEESE
;
A
#
# COMPACT_ATOMS: atom_id res chain seq x y z
N MET A 1 33.58 4.34 10.81
CA MET A 1 33.84 5.80 10.88
C MET A 1 32.49 6.48 10.73
N PHE A 2 31.79 6.70 11.83
CA PHE A 2 30.49 7.37 11.84
C PHE A 2 30.75 8.87 11.88
N PHE A 3 30.42 9.59 10.81
CA PHE A 3 30.40 11.05 10.83
C PHE A 3 29.03 11.49 11.34
N SER A 4 28.97 11.88 12.61
CA SER A 4 27.90 12.72 13.15
C SER A 4 28.13 14.14 12.64
N PHE A 5 27.21 14.65 11.81
CA PHE A 5 27.14 16.07 11.53
C PHE A 5 26.23 16.74 12.58
N PRO A 6 26.69 17.82 13.25
CA PRO A 6 25.80 18.64 14.07
C PRO A 6 24.97 19.53 13.13
N PHE A 7 23.65 19.40 13.19
CA PHE A 7 22.73 20.26 12.45
C PHE A 7 22.40 21.47 13.35
N GLU A 8 22.84 22.65 12.95
CA GLU A 8 22.50 23.92 13.59
C GLU A 8 20.98 24.14 13.53
N GLU A 9 20.38 24.45 14.69
CA GLU A 9 18.98 24.84 14.82
C GLU A 9 18.75 26.18 14.11
N GLN A 10 18.19 26.14 12.90
CA GLN A 10 17.56 27.33 12.31
C GLN A 10 16.15 27.48 12.88
N GLU A 11 15.91 28.57 13.62
CA GLU A 11 14.60 28.99 14.08
C GLU A 11 13.68 29.25 12.86
N ILE A 12 12.75 28.34 12.62
CA ILE A 12 11.69 28.52 11.63
C ILE A 12 10.69 29.54 12.22
N ASN A 13 10.65 30.74 11.65
CA ASN A 13 9.73 31.79 12.08
C ASN A 13 8.33 31.51 11.50
N PHE A 14 7.41 31.01 12.33
CA PHE A 14 6.04 30.67 11.92
C PHE A 14 5.14 31.92 11.90
N PRO A 15 4.24 32.07 10.92
CA PRO A 15 3.27 33.16 10.91
C PRO A 15 2.37 33.10 12.15
N SER A 16 2.18 34.26 12.79
CA SER A 16 1.59 34.44 14.12
C SER A 16 0.15 33.94 14.31
N LYS A 17 -0.48 33.38 13.27
CA LYS A 17 -1.88 32.95 13.24
C LYS A 17 -2.10 31.48 13.64
N MET A 18 -1.04 30.77 14.02
CA MET A 18 -1.10 29.38 14.51
C MET A 18 -1.03 29.23 16.04
N LYS A 19 -0.75 30.31 16.77
CA LYS A 19 -0.67 30.27 18.25
C LYS A 19 -2.04 30.35 18.94
N ASP A 20 -3.03 30.90 18.27
CA ASP A 20 -4.36 31.07 18.84
C ASP A 20 -5.24 29.89 18.41
N LEU A 21 -5.26 28.79 19.19
CA LEU A 21 -6.40 27.86 19.36
C LEU A 21 -6.08 26.52 20.08
N CYS A 22 -4.94 26.35 20.76
CA CYS A 22 -4.70 25.11 21.53
C CYS A 22 -3.93 25.29 22.83
N GLY A 23 -4.36 24.56 23.86
CA GLY A 23 -3.63 24.43 25.12
C GLY A 23 -2.20 23.94 24.90
N GLU A 24 -1.31 24.27 25.84
CA GLU A 24 0.15 24.19 25.69
C GLU A 24 0.68 22.79 25.27
N GLU A 25 -0.01 21.69 25.64
CA GLU A 25 0.38 20.32 25.25
C GLU A 25 -0.02 19.96 23.81
N LEU A 26 -1.19 20.41 23.34
CA LEU A 26 -1.69 20.10 22.00
C LEU A 26 -0.91 20.88 20.93
N SER A 27 -0.35 22.02 21.31
CA SER A 27 0.61 22.81 20.52
C SER A 27 1.89 22.02 20.20
N ASN A 28 2.40 21.20 21.13
CA ASN A 28 3.69 20.52 20.96
C ASN A 28 3.62 19.34 19.97
N GLU A 29 2.58 18.51 20.03
CA GLU A 29 2.44 17.39 19.08
C GLU A 29 2.16 17.90 17.66
N VAL A 30 1.30 18.91 17.51
CA VAL A 30 1.06 19.57 16.21
C VAL A 30 2.35 20.18 15.66
N PHE A 31 3.15 20.83 16.51
CA PHE A 31 4.45 21.38 16.12
C PHE A 31 5.41 20.29 15.60
N LYS A 32 5.46 19.14 16.27
CA LYS A 32 6.26 18.00 15.83
C LYS A 32 5.78 17.44 14.49
N LEU A 33 4.47 17.31 14.28
CA LEU A 33 3.87 16.88 13.02
C LEU A 33 4.20 17.86 11.87
N LEU A 34 4.16 19.16 12.13
CA LEU A 34 4.49 20.19 11.13
C LEU A 34 5.98 20.24 10.79
N LYS A 35 6.85 20.00 11.78
CA LYS A 35 8.29 19.84 11.55
C LYS A 35 8.57 18.62 10.67
N GLN A 36 7.90 17.50 10.94
CA GLN A 36 8.00 16.29 10.11
C GLN A 36 7.45 16.53 8.69
N LEU A 37 6.32 17.23 8.57
CA LEU A 37 5.74 17.62 7.30
C LEU A 37 6.71 18.46 6.46
N HIS A 38 7.33 19.47 7.08
CA HIS A 38 8.31 20.33 6.41
C HIS A 38 9.51 19.53 5.88
N LEU A 39 10.09 18.66 6.72
CA LEU A 39 11.18 17.78 6.33
C LEU A 39 10.81 16.90 5.13
N HIS A 40 9.60 16.34 5.14
CA HIS A 40 9.15 15.46 4.06
C HIS A 40 8.88 16.24 2.76
N LEU A 41 8.36 17.46 2.83
CA LEU A 41 8.18 18.34 1.67
C LEU A 41 9.50 18.67 0.99
N GLU A 42 10.57 18.92 1.74
CA GLU A 42 11.90 19.18 1.15
C GLU A 42 12.48 17.96 0.45
N GLN A 43 12.16 16.76 0.93
CA GLN A 43 12.75 15.52 0.47
C GLN A 43 11.92 14.81 -0.61
N GLU A 44 10.64 15.16 -0.82
CA GLU A 44 9.73 14.42 -1.71
C GLU A 44 10.24 14.34 -3.16
N VAL A 45 10.92 15.40 -3.63
CA VAL A 45 11.46 15.49 -5.00
C VAL A 45 12.51 14.42 -5.30
N ASN A 46 13.19 13.88 -4.28
CA ASN A 46 14.21 12.85 -4.43
C ASN A 46 13.63 11.49 -4.84
N PHE A 47 12.33 11.30 -4.62
CA PHE A 47 11.63 10.04 -4.81
C PHE A 47 10.58 10.08 -5.92
N LEU A 48 10.54 11.17 -6.69
CA LEU A 48 9.75 11.25 -7.90
C LEU A 48 10.40 10.47 -9.05
N PRO A 49 9.63 9.70 -9.84
CA PRO A 49 10.11 9.17 -11.10
C PRO A 49 10.51 10.30 -12.06
N LYS A 50 11.46 10.03 -12.97
CA LYS A 50 11.83 11.01 -14.00
C LYS A 50 10.67 11.24 -14.96
N GLU A 51 10.18 12.47 -15.02
CA GLU A 51 9.01 12.84 -15.83
C GLU A 51 9.18 12.47 -17.31
N ALA A 52 10.34 12.74 -17.91
CA ALA A 52 10.64 12.37 -19.29
C ALA A 52 10.47 10.85 -19.56
N GLY A 53 10.82 10.00 -18.60
CA GLY A 53 10.65 8.56 -18.71
C GLY A 53 9.18 8.13 -18.60
N LEU A 54 8.41 8.76 -17.71
CA LEU A 54 6.97 8.51 -17.60
C LEU A 54 6.21 8.94 -18.85
N ASN A 55 6.56 10.09 -19.43
CA ASN A 55 5.95 10.57 -20.67
C ASN A 55 6.22 9.62 -21.85
N LEU A 56 7.40 9.00 -21.91
CA LEU A 56 7.70 7.98 -22.92
C LEU A 56 6.87 6.70 -22.73
N LEU A 57 6.62 6.28 -21.49
CA LEU A 57 5.77 5.12 -21.18
C LEU A 57 4.30 5.36 -21.52
N GLU A 58 3.83 6.59 -21.32
CA GLU A 58 2.47 7.00 -21.66
C GLU A 58 2.26 7.13 -23.19
N ALA A 59 3.26 7.63 -23.91
CA ALA A 59 3.19 7.79 -25.37
C ALA A 59 3.43 6.50 -26.16
N ALA A 60 3.88 5.43 -25.52
CA ALA A 60 4.24 4.19 -26.20
C ALA A 60 3.00 3.48 -26.81
N PRO A 61 3.00 3.18 -28.13
CA PRO A 61 1.88 2.52 -28.78
C PRO A 61 1.77 1.05 -28.34
N GLU A 62 0.54 0.54 -28.24
CA GLU A 62 0.25 -0.82 -27.71
C GLU A 62 0.81 -1.97 -28.56
N ASN A 63 1.17 -1.71 -29.81
CA ASN A 63 1.65 -2.71 -30.77
C ASN A 63 3.18 -2.84 -30.85
N ASP A 64 3.94 -2.04 -30.10
CA ASP A 64 5.41 -2.08 -30.13
C ASP A 64 5.99 -2.99 -29.02
N LYS A 65 7.24 -3.45 -29.21
CA LYS A 65 8.01 -4.23 -28.23
C LYS A 65 8.39 -3.42 -26.97
N SER A 66 7.94 -2.16 -26.87
CA SER A 66 8.19 -1.27 -25.75
C SER A 66 7.13 -1.39 -24.66
N MET A 67 7.55 -1.15 -23.41
CA MET A 67 6.65 -1.00 -22.27
C MET A 67 5.64 0.14 -22.48
N SER A 68 4.36 -0.13 -22.22
CA SER A 68 3.27 0.86 -22.23
C SER A 68 2.67 1.11 -20.83
N ALA A 69 1.96 2.22 -20.67
CA ALA A 69 1.23 2.55 -19.45
C ALA A 69 0.25 1.44 -19.01
N LYS A 70 -0.50 0.86 -19.94
CA LYS A 70 -1.46 -0.23 -19.64
C LYS A 70 -0.80 -1.47 -19.04
N GLN A 71 0.38 -1.84 -19.54
CA GLN A 71 1.13 -2.98 -19.01
C GLN A 71 1.63 -2.70 -17.58
N ARG A 72 2.12 -1.47 -17.33
CA ARG A 72 2.48 -1.03 -15.99
C ARG A 72 1.27 -1.06 -15.06
N ASP A 73 0.13 -0.54 -15.49
CA ASP A 73 -1.10 -0.50 -14.68
C ASP A 73 -1.56 -1.92 -14.31
N ALA A 74 -1.56 -2.86 -15.27
CA ALA A 74 -1.85 -4.27 -15.00
C ALA A 74 -0.86 -4.89 -14.01
N GLN A 75 0.44 -4.59 -14.14
CA GLN A 75 1.45 -5.05 -13.18
C GLN A 75 1.20 -4.49 -11.77
N VAL A 76 0.77 -3.23 -11.64
CA VAL A 76 0.46 -2.63 -10.34
C VAL A 76 -0.80 -3.25 -9.72
N GLU A 77 -1.81 -3.58 -10.53
CA GLU A 77 -2.98 -4.35 -10.07
C GLU A 77 -2.58 -5.74 -9.54
N ASP A 78 -1.65 -6.42 -10.20
CA ASP A 78 -1.09 -7.70 -9.74
C ASP A 78 -0.35 -7.53 -8.40
N LEU A 79 0.44 -6.46 -8.25
CA LEU A 79 1.12 -6.13 -6.99
C LEU A 79 0.13 -5.85 -5.87
N TRP A 80 -0.96 -5.14 -6.13
CA TRP A 80 -2.01 -4.91 -5.12
C TRP A 80 -2.64 -6.23 -4.68
N SER A 81 -2.96 -7.11 -5.63
CA SER A 81 -3.51 -8.44 -5.34
C SER A 81 -2.56 -9.27 -4.48
N LEU A 82 -1.25 -9.18 -4.73
CA LEU A 82 -0.22 -9.84 -3.92
C LEU A 82 -0.10 -9.24 -2.52
N THR A 83 -0.06 -7.91 -2.38
CA THR A 83 -0.07 -7.23 -1.08
C THR A 83 -1.25 -7.74 -0.24
N LYS A 84 -2.44 -7.84 -0.84
CA LYS A 84 -3.63 -8.37 -0.16
C LYS A 84 -3.49 -9.84 0.21
N PHE A 85 -2.97 -10.68 -0.69
CA PHE A 85 -2.78 -12.11 -0.42
C PHE A 85 -1.84 -12.37 0.75
N PHE A 86 -0.71 -11.66 0.81
CA PHE A 86 0.27 -11.80 1.89
C PHE A 86 -0.10 -11.04 3.17
N GLY A 87 -1.18 -10.25 3.15
CA GLY A 87 -1.56 -9.42 4.30
C GLY A 87 -0.55 -8.31 4.60
N PHE A 88 0.15 -7.81 3.58
CA PHE A 88 1.13 -6.74 3.73
C PHE A 88 0.47 -5.37 3.91
N ASN A 89 1.21 -4.47 4.54
CA ASN A 89 0.78 -3.11 4.81
C ASN A 89 0.61 -2.30 3.51
N THR A 90 -0.23 -1.27 3.57
CA THR A 90 -0.39 -0.31 2.46
C THR A 90 0.93 0.34 2.07
N GLU A 91 1.80 0.61 3.05
CA GLU A 91 3.13 1.17 2.82
C GLU A 91 3.99 0.28 1.91
N THR A 92 3.94 -1.04 2.07
CA THR A 92 4.65 -1.99 1.21
C THR A 92 4.19 -1.90 -0.23
N PHE A 93 2.88 -1.80 -0.48
CA PHE A 93 2.35 -1.62 -1.83
C PHE A 93 2.78 -0.28 -2.45
N VAL A 94 2.56 0.82 -1.72
CA VAL A 94 2.87 2.17 -2.22
C VAL A 94 4.37 2.31 -2.50
N LEU A 95 5.22 1.74 -1.65
CA LEU A 95 6.65 1.71 -1.86
C LEU A 95 7.03 0.86 -3.08
N ALA A 96 6.45 -0.34 -3.25
CA ALA A 96 6.71 -1.17 -4.41
C ALA A 96 6.39 -0.45 -5.73
N VAL A 97 5.26 0.28 -5.77
CA VAL A 97 4.88 1.11 -6.93
C VAL A 97 5.87 2.24 -7.15
N ASN A 98 6.29 2.95 -6.09
CA ASN A 98 7.31 4.01 -6.21
C ASN A 98 8.63 3.49 -6.79
N LEU A 99 9.11 2.33 -6.32
CA LEU A 99 10.32 1.70 -6.83
C LEU A 99 10.18 1.29 -8.30
N LEU A 100 9.04 0.69 -8.66
CA LEU A 100 8.73 0.29 -10.03
C LEU A 100 8.75 1.49 -10.96
N ASP A 101 8.03 2.56 -10.63
CA ASP A 101 7.93 3.73 -11.50
C ASP A 101 9.25 4.48 -11.65
N ARG A 102 10.01 4.65 -10.56
CA ARG A 102 11.35 5.25 -10.61
C ARG A 102 12.31 4.42 -11.47
N PHE A 103 12.19 3.09 -11.44
CA PHE A 103 13.00 2.20 -12.26
C PHE A 103 12.59 2.28 -13.74
N LEU A 104 11.30 2.16 -14.04
CA LEU A 104 10.77 2.23 -15.41
C LEU A 104 11.04 3.59 -16.06
N ALA A 105 10.99 4.68 -15.29
CA ALA A 105 11.32 6.02 -15.77
C ALA A 105 12.80 6.21 -16.12
N LYS A 106 13.71 5.34 -15.62
CA LYS A 106 15.16 5.40 -15.90
C LYS A 106 15.61 4.40 -16.96
N MET A 107 14.83 3.35 -17.21
CA MET A 107 15.28 2.17 -17.95
C MET A 107 14.34 1.85 -19.11
N LYS A 108 14.90 1.58 -20.30
CA LYS A 108 14.13 1.01 -21.42
C LYS A 108 13.92 -0.48 -21.19
N VAL A 109 12.74 -0.82 -20.67
CA VAL A 109 12.36 -2.20 -20.31
C VAL A 109 11.55 -2.83 -21.44
N GLN A 110 11.74 -4.14 -21.66
CA GLN A 110 10.86 -4.93 -22.52
C GLN A 110 9.72 -5.54 -21.68
N PRO A 111 8.49 -5.62 -22.21
CA PRO A 111 7.33 -6.15 -21.48
C PRO A 111 7.54 -7.51 -20.81
N LYS A 112 8.30 -8.41 -21.45
CA LYS A 112 8.62 -9.74 -20.91
C LYS A 112 9.35 -9.73 -19.56
N HIS A 113 10.02 -8.63 -19.21
CA HIS A 113 10.75 -8.49 -17.95
C HIS A 113 9.94 -7.79 -16.86
N LEU A 114 8.79 -7.20 -17.19
CA LEU A 114 7.99 -6.38 -16.28
C LEU A 114 7.56 -7.14 -15.03
N SER A 115 7.05 -8.36 -15.19
CA SER A 115 6.64 -9.19 -14.07
C SER A 115 7.79 -9.45 -13.10
N CYS A 116 8.97 -9.85 -13.61
CA CYS A 116 10.15 -10.05 -12.78
C CYS A 116 10.57 -8.75 -12.05
N ILE A 117 10.57 -7.60 -12.74
CA ILE A 117 10.89 -6.29 -12.15
C ILE A 117 9.88 -5.93 -11.05
N GLY A 118 8.58 -6.08 -11.32
CA GLY A 118 7.52 -5.81 -10.36
C GLY A 118 7.66 -6.64 -9.09
N ILE A 119 7.91 -7.94 -9.22
CA ILE A 119 8.11 -8.82 -8.07
C ILE A 119 9.41 -8.49 -7.31
N CYS A 120 10.48 -8.08 -8.00
CA CYS A 120 11.68 -7.57 -7.32
C CYS A 120 11.37 -6.31 -6.50
N CYS A 121 10.66 -5.34 -7.07
CA CYS A 121 10.25 -4.12 -6.36
C CYS A 121 9.38 -4.44 -5.14
N PHE A 122 8.45 -5.39 -5.29
CA PHE A 122 7.61 -5.89 -4.19
C PHE A 122 8.44 -6.54 -3.08
N ASN A 123 9.40 -7.39 -3.43
CA ASN A 123 10.26 -8.07 -2.46
C ASN A 123 11.19 -7.09 -1.74
N ILE A 124 11.74 -6.10 -2.45
CA ILE A 124 12.52 -5.02 -1.84
C ILE A 124 11.64 -4.21 -0.87
N ALA A 125 10.43 -3.82 -1.28
CA ALA A 125 9.52 -3.07 -0.43
C ALA A 125 9.12 -3.84 0.84
N ALA A 126 8.81 -5.14 0.70
CA ALA A 126 8.50 -6.00 1.82
C ALA A 126 9.66 -6.07 2.82
N ARG A 127 10.91 -6.20 2.36
CA ARG A 127 12.11 -6.17 3.24
C ARG A 127 12.36 -4.84 3.93
N VAL A 128 11.84 -3.73 3.38
CA VAL A 128 12.02 -2.40 3.96
C VAL A 128 10.96 -2.11 5.02
N VAL A 129 9.74 -2.58 4.82
CA VAL A 129 8.54 -2.18 5.59
C VAL A 129 8.06 -3.28 6.54
N GLU A 130 8.02 -4.53 6.07
CA GLU A 130 7.46 -5.63 6.84
C GLU A 130 8.46 -6.16 7.87
N LYS A 131 7.93 -6.73 8.95
CA LYS A 131 8.74 -7.46 9.93
C LYS A 131 9.34 -8.71 9.26
N GLU A 132 10.57 -9.05 9.61
CA GLU A 132 11.29 -10.18 9.00
C GLU A 132 10.51 -11.50 9.07
N CYS A 133 9.81 -11.77 10.18
CA CYS A 133 8.96 -12.96 10.34
C CYS A 133 7.72 -13.00 9.44
N ASN A 134 7.29 -11.85 8.89
CA ASN A 134 6.16 -11.75 7.99
C ASN A 134 6.57 -11.92 6.52
N ILE A 135 7.87 -11.86 6.20
CA ILE A 135 8.35 -11.91 4.83
C ILE A 135 8.42 -13.39 4.39
N PRO A 136 7.62 -13.81 3.39
CA PRO A 136 7.65 -15.16 2.87
C PRO A 136 8.95 -15.44 2.12
N SER A 137 9.25 -16.72 1.92
CA SER A 137 10.44 -17.10 1.14
C SER A 137 10.34 -16.57 -0.30
N THR A 138 11.48 -16.24 -0.91
CA THR A 138 11.51 -15.79 -2.32
C THR A 138 10.88 -16.82 -3.27
N HIS A 139 11.01 -18.11 -2.95
CA HIS A 139 10.37 -19.19 -3.70
C HIS A 139 8.84 -19.09 -3.65
N ASP A 140 8.26 -18.82 -2.48
CA ASP A 140 6.81 -18.68 -2.33
C ASP A 140 6.29 -17.44 -3.02
N ILE A 141 7.01 -16.31 -2.94
CA ILE A 141 6.66 -15.09 -3.68
C ILE A 141 6.59 -15.38 -5.19
N ILE A 142 7.61 -16.03 -5.76
CA ILE A 142 7.63 -16.40 -7.19
C ILE A 142 6.44 -17.31 -7.53
N ARG A 143 6.20 -18.33 -6.71
CA ARG A 143 5.13 -19.31 -6.92
C ARG A 143 3.75 -18.65 -6.87
N ILE A 144 3.48 -17.83 -5.87
CA ILE A 144 2.18 -17.18 -5.66
C ILE A 144 1.94 -16.07 -6.69
N SER A 145 2.98 -15.30 -7.03
CA SER A 145 2.90 -14.28 -8.08
C SER A 145 2.76 -14.84 -9.49
N GLN A 146 2.97 -16.14 -9.67
CA GLN A 146 3.02 -16.79 -10.98
C GLN A 146 4.06 -16.14 -11.92
N CYS A 147 5.07 -15.48 -11.36
CA CYS A 147 6.19 -14.97 -12.11
C CYS A 147 6.94 -16.14 -12.74
N LYS A 148 7.15 -16.09 -14.06
CA LYS A 148 7.93 -17.11 -14.79
C LYS A 148 9.45 -16.94 -14.60
N CYS A 149 9.86 -16.27 -13.53
CA CYS A 149 11.25 -15.97 -13.22
C CYS A 149 11.84 -17.04 -12.29
N THR A 150 13.13 -17.31 -12.44
CA THR A 150 13.87 -18.13 -11.47
C THR A 150 14.32 -17.28 -10.28
N ILE A 151 14.72 -17.91 -9.17
CA ILE A 151 15.30 -17.20 -8.02
C ILE A 151 16.54 -16.42 -8.46
N SER A 152 17.39 -17.00 -9.31
CA SER A 152 18.59 -16.32 -9.81
C SER A 152 18.28 -15.11 -10.70
N ASP A 153 17.22 -15.19 -11.52
CA ASP A 153 16.74 -14.02 -12.28
C ASP A 153 16.30 -12.90 -11.35
N LEU A 154 15.57 -13.24 -10.29
CA LEU A 154 15.06 -12.29 -9.31
C LEU A 154 16.21 -11.64 -8.53
N THR A 155 17.17 -12.41 -8.02
CA THR A 155 18.36 -11.87 -7.35
C THR A 155 19.18 -10.95 -8.27
N ARG A 156 19.37 -11.34 -9.53
CA ARG A 156 20.09 -10.51 -10.51
C ARG A 156 19.33 -9.20 -10.80
N MET A 157 18.01 -9.28 -10.96
CA MET A 157 17.19 -8.09 -11.25
C MET A 157 17.09 -7.16 -10.03
N GLU A 158 16.96 -7.69 -8.81
CA GLU A 158 17.02 -6.90 -7.58
C GLU A 158 18.33 -6.11 -7.48
N LYS A 159 19.47 -6.73 -7.80
CA LYS A 159 20.76 -6.02 -7.85
C LYS A 159 20.74 -4.86 -8.85
N ILE A 160 20.22 -5.09 -10.06
CA ILE A 160 20.11 -4.05 -11.10
C ILE A 160 19.21 -2.89 -10.62
N ILE A 161 18.05 -3.20 -10.04
CA ILE A 161 17.13 -2.19 -9.49
C ILE A 161 17.83 -1.39 -8.39
N SER A 162 18.50 -2.08 -7.47
CA SER A 162 19.24 -1.48 -6.36
C SER A 162 20.30 -0.48 -6.86
N GLU A 163 21.11 -0.90 -7.83
CA GLU A 163 22.15 -0.06 -8.43
C GLU A 163 21.55 1.15 -9.17
N LYS A 164 20.47 0.96 -9.96
CA LYS A 164 19.83 2.05 -10.71
C LYS A 164 19.08 3.05 -9.83
N LEU A 165 18.62 2.61 -8.67
CA LEU A 165 17.99 3.44 -7.65
C LEU A 165 18.97 3.93 -6.57
N MET A 166 20.27 3.64 -6.71
CA MET A 166 21.31 4.06 -5.76
C MET A 166 21.00 3.64 -4.32
N PHE A 167 20.37 2.47 -4.14
CA PHE A 167 19.96 1.92 -2.84
C PHE A 167 18.99 2.81 -2.04
N GLN A 168 18.35 3.80 -2.69
CA GLN A 168 17.38 4.69 -2.05
C GLN A 168 15.99 4.06 -2.02
N PHE A 169 15.77 3.13 -1.09
CA PHE A 169 14.50 2.40 -0.95
C PHE A 169 13.52 3.00 0.04
N LYS A 170 13.98 3.81 1.00
CA LYS A 170 13.07 4.51 1.92
C LYS A 170 12.60 5.80 1.25
N ALA A 171 11.46 5.71 0.57
CA ALA A 171 10.87 6.83 -0.16
C ALA A 171 9.81 7.54 0.69
N ILE A 172 9.73 8.87 0.54
CA ILE A 172 8.58 9.64 1.00
C ILE A 172 7.47 9.48 -0.02
N THR A 173 6.34 8.97 0.42
CA THR A 173 5.23 8.59 -0.46
C THR A 173 3.98 9.39 -0.14
N ALA A 174 2.97 9.30 -1.02
CA ALA A 174 1.69 9.96 -0.78
C ALA A 174 1.01 9.41 0.49
N LEU A 175 1.26 8.15 0.85
CA LEU A 175 0.79 7.57 2.11
C LEU A 175 1.40 8.28 3.33
N THR A 176 2.69 8.61 3.27
CA THR A 176 3.39 9.33 4.34
C THR A 176 2.74 10.70 4.60
N PHE A 177 2.44 11.45 3.53
CA PHE A 177 1.74 12.73 3.64
C PHE A 177 0.29 12.56 4.09
N LEU A 178 -0.40 11.53 3.59
CA LEU A 178 -1.78 11.25 3.96
C LEU A 178 -1.92 10.97 5.46
N HIS A 179 -1.03 10.16 6.05
CA HIS A 179 -0.98 9.92 7.49
C HIS A 179 -0.68 11.19 8.28
N LEU A 180 0.25 12.02 7.82
CA LEU A 180 0.56 13.30 8.47
C LEU A 180 -0.62 14.26 8.44
N TYR A 181 -1.26 14.45 7.28
CA TYR A 181 -2.39 15.34 7.16
C TYR A 181 -3.59 14.85 7.96
N HIS A 182 -3.81 13.54 8.00
CA HIS A 182 -4.83 12.91 8.84
C HIS A 182 -4.55 13.15 10.34
N ALA A 183 -3.31 12.96 10.80
CA ALA A 183 -2.92 13.22 12.18
C ALA A 183 -3.09 14.71 12.58
N VAL A 184 -2.73 15.64 11.68
CA VAL A 184 -2.96 17.08 11.88
C VAL A 184 -4.45 17.38 11.98
N ALA A 185 -5.27 16.82 11.09
CA ALA A 185 -6.72 16.98 11.10
C ALA A 185 -7.36 16.47 12.41
N LEU A 186 -6.95 15.28 12.88
CA LEU A 186 -7.42 14.71 14.14
C LEU A 186 -6.99 15.54 15.36
N SER A 187 -5.80 16.15 15.33
CA SER A 187 -5.32 16.98 16.44
C SER A 187 -6.18 18.24 16.61
N HIS A 188 -6.69 18.81 15.52
CA HIS A 188 -7.47 20.04 15.56
C HIS A 188 -8.99 19.85 15.73
N THR A 189 -9.49 18.61 15.69
CA THR A 189 -10.93 18.32 15.77
C THR A 189 -11.32 17.88 17.18
N SER A 190 -12.10 18.69 17.89
CA SER A 190 -12.55 18.39 19.27
C SER A 190 -13.70 17.38 19.34
N GLU A 191 -14.46 17.22 18.26
CA GLU A 191 -15.59 16.29 18.20
C GLU A 191 -15.21 15.02 17.43
N ARG A 192 -15.14 13.88 18.12
CA ARG A 192 -14.95 12.54 17.51
C ARG A 192 -16.09 12.10 16.57
N LYS A 193 -17.02 12.98 16.20
CA LYS A 193 -18.18 12.66 15.35
C LYS A 193 -17.84 12.68 13.86
N GLU A 194 -16.78 13.39 13.45
CA GLU A 194 -16.35 13.51 12.05
C GLU A 194 -15.05 12.72 11.82
N ILE A 195 -15.16 11.39 11.88
CA ILE A 195 -13.99 10.52 11.76
C ILE A 195 -13.60 10.39 10.29
N LEU A 196 -12.48 11.03 9.92
CA LEU A 196 -11.80 10.72 8.66
C LEU A 196 -11.41 9.23 8.64
N ASN A 197 -12.03 8.47 7.74
CA ASN A 197 -11.75 7.05 7.62
C ASN A 197 -10.42 6.84 6.89
N LEU A 198 -9.36 6.55 7.65
CA LEU A 198 -8.03 6.35 7.12
C LEU A 198 -7.96 5.14 6.17
N GLU A 199 -8.63 4.04 6.49
CA GLU A 199 -8.66 2.85 5.64
C GLU A 199 -9.28 3.12 4.27
N LYS A 200 -10.33 3.95 4.23
CA LYS A 200 -10.96 4.41 2.99
C LYS A 200 -9.99 5.25 2.17
N LEU A 201 -9.31 6.22 2.78
CA LEU A 201 -8.31 7.06 2.12
C LEU A 201 -7.13 6.22 1.57
N GLU A 202 -6.66 5.23 2.34
CA GLU A 202 -5.63 4.28 1.89
C GLU A 202 -6.09 3.44 0.70
N ALA A 203 -7.34 2.97 0.70
CA ALA A 203 -7.91 2.22 -0.41
C ALA A 203 -8.04 3.09 -1.68
N GLN A 204 -8.46 4.34 -1.53
CA GLN A 204 -8.52 5.31 -2.63
C GLN A 204 -7.12 5.62 -3.19
N LEU A 205 -6.12 5.75 -2.32
CA LEU A 205 -4.72 5.93 -2.72
C LEU A 205 -4.21 4.73 -3.53
N LYS A 206 -4.51 3.50 -3.10
CA LYS A 206 -4.16 2.28 -3.86
C LYS A 206 -4.80 2.28 -5.24
N ALA A 207 -6.06 2.68 -5.35
CA ALA A 207 -6.77 2.80 -6.62
C ALA A 207 -6.10 3.83 -7.55
N CYS A 208 -5.70 4.99 -7.02
CA CYS A 208 -4.97 5.99 -7.80
C CYS A 208 -3.63 5.44 -8.30
N HIS A 209 -2.85 4.76 -7.45
CA HIS A 209 -1.56 4.20 -7.86
C HIS A 209 -1.65 3.17 -9.01
N CYS A 210 -2.82 2.55 -9.22
CA CYS A 210 -3.05 1.67 -10.37
C CYS A 210 -3.08 2.38 -11.72
N ARG A 211 -3.06 3.73 -11.76
CA ARG A 211 -2.95 4.51 -13.00
C ARG A 211 -1.62 5.25 -13.05
N LEU A 212 -0.89 5.12 -14.16
CA LEU A 212 0.41 5.76 -14.36
C LEU A 212 0.38 7.29 -14.17
N VAL A 213 -0.75 7.94 -14.49
CA VAL A 213 -0.89 9.40 -14.41
C VAL A 213 -0.56 9.94 -13.01
N PHE A 214 -0.92 9.22 -11.94
CA PHE A 214 -0.69 9.67 -10.57
C PHE A 214 0.77 9.53 -10.13
N SER A 215 1.60 8.77 -10.85
CA SER A 215 3.05 8.71 -10.61
C SER A 215 3.77 10.00 -10.99
N LYS A 216 3.09 10.91 -11.71
CA LYS A 216 3.59 12.26 -12.04
C LYS A 216 3.26 13.31 -10.98
N ALA A 217 2.27 13.03 -10.12
CA ALA A 217 1.87 13.96 -9.06
C ALA A 217 2.94 14.01 -7.97
N LYS A 218 3.14 15.18 -7.34
CA LYS A 218 3.87 15.25 -6.08
C LYS A 218 3.10 14.42 -5.02
N PRO A 219 3.80 13.63 -4.19
CA PRO A 219 3.19 12.86 -3.11
C PRO A 219 2.31 13.71 -2.18
N SER A 220 2.78 14.91 -1.81
CA SER A 220 2.02 15.87 -0.98
C SER A 220 0.71 16.29 -1.61
N VAL A 221 0.72 16.64 -2.90
CA VAL A 221 -0.45 17.09 -3.66
C VAL A 221 -1.47 15.97 -3.82
N LEU A 222 -1.02 14.75 -4.13
CA LEU A 222 -1.90 13.59 -4.28
C LEU A 222 -2.61 13.26 -2.96
N ALA A 223 -1.87 13.28 -1.85
CA ALA A 223 -2.42 13.04 -0.51
C ALA A 223 -3.45 14.11 -0.12
N LEU A 224 -3.16 15.38 -0.36
CA LEU A 224 -4.08 16.48 -0.06
C LEU A 224 -5.33 16.44 -0.96
N SER A 225 -5.18 16.03 -2.22
CA SER A 225 -6.30 15.84 -3.15
C SER A 225 -7.29 14.79 -2.64
N LEU A 226 -6.79 13.65 -2.16
CA LEU A 226 -7.61 12.60 -1.55
C LEU A 226 -8.30 13.08 -0.28
N LEU A 227 -7.54 13.72 0.62
CA LEU A 227 -8.06 14.21 1.89
C LEU A 227 -9.17 15.26 1.69
N THR A 228 -8.96 16.22 0.79
CA THR A 228 -9.95 17.29 0.53
C THR A 228 -11.23 16.78 -0.13
N LEU A 229 -11.16 15.71 -0.94
CA LEU A 229 -12.36 15.04 -1.46
C LEU A 229 -13.15 14.34 -0.36
N GLU A 230 -12.46 13.67 0.57
CA GLU A 230 -13.12 13.03 1.70
C GLU A 230 -13.77 14.06 2.63
N ILE A 231 -13.07 15.15 2.94
CA ILE A 231 -13.60 16.26 3.75
C ILE A 231 -14.86 16.88 3.10
N GLU A 232 -14.84 17.10 1.78
CA GLU A 232 -16.02 17.59 1.07
C GLU A 232 -17.21 16.62 1.19
N SER A 233 -16.95 15.30 1.13
CA SER A 233 -17.99 14.28 1.30
C SER A 233 -18.61 14.28 2.70
N LEU A 234 -17.83 14.62 3.72
CA LEU A 234 -18.28 14.76 5.11
C LEU A 234 -18.99 16.09 5.38
N LYS A 235 -18.82 17.09 4.51
CA LYS A 235 -19.36 18.46 4.65
C LYS A 235 -18.93 19.16 5.95
N SER A 236 -17.73 18.83 6.43
CA SER A 236 -17.14 19.45 7.63
C SER A 236 -16.43 20.76 7.27
N LEU A 237 -16.87 21.86 7.88
CA LEU A 237 -16.23 23.17 7.72
C LEU A 237 -14.89 23.23 8.47
N ASP A 238 -14.83 22.67 9.68
CA ASP A 238 -13.63 22.68 10.52
C ASP A 238 -12.47 21.94 9.83
N LEU A 239 -12.74 20.74 9.31
CA LEU A 239 -11.76 19.96 8.55
C LEU A 239 -11.34 20.68 7.26
N PHE A 240 -12.27 21.38 6.62
CA PHE A 240 -11.96 22.17 5.42
C PHE A 240 -10.99 23.32 5.72
N GLU A 241 -11.20 24.05 6.82
CA GLU A 241 -10.25 25.09 7.24
C GLU A 241 -8.88 24.51 7.59
N ILE A 242 -8.83 23.35 8.25
CA ILE A 242 -7.57 22.66 8.54
C ILE A 242 -6.86 22.27 7.24
N ALA A 243 -7.58 21.70 6.27
CA ALA A 243 -7.03 21.36 4.97
C ALA A 243 -6.48 22.59 4.22
N GLN A 244 -7.16 23.74 4.30
CA GLN A 244 -6.65 25.00 3.75
C GLN A 244 -5.36 25.47 4.44
N ARG A 245 -5.27 25.36 5.77
CA ARG A 245 -4.03 25.67 6.52
C ARG A 245 -2.89 24.73 6.12
N VAL A 246 -3.16 23.44 5.97
CA VAL A 246 -2.19 22.44 5.49
C VAL A 246 -1.73 22.74 4.07
N GLN A 247 -2.65 23.14 3.18
CA GLN A 247 -2.33 23.56 1.81
C GLN A 247 -1.38 24.76 1.79
N GLN A 248 -1.70 25.80 2.57
CA GLN A 248 -0.87 27.01 2.69
C GLN A 248 0.51 26.69 3.25
N TYR A 249 0.59 25.86 4.29
CA TYR A 249 1.86 25.42 4.87
C TYR A 249 2.70 24.61 3.88
N SER A 250 2.04 23.75 3.10
CA SER A 250 2.70 22.92 2.07
C SER A 250 3.04 23.70 0.80
N LYS A 251 2.63 24.98 0.69
CA LYS A 251 2.83 25.84 -0.48
C LYS A 251 2.31 25.23 -1.79
N ILE A 252 1.18 24.53 -1.71
CA ILE A 252 0.54 23.90 -2.88
C ILE A 252 -0.38 24.93 -3.54
N ASP A 253 -0.15 25.20 -4.82
CA ASP A 253 -0.95 26.14 -5.61
C ASP A 253 -2.39 25.63 -5.82
N ASP A 254 -3.36 26.55 -5.77
CA ASP A 254 -4.79 26.20 -5.92
C ASP A 254 -5.08 25.52 -7.26
N LYS A 255 -4.41 25.93 -8.35
CA LYS A 255 -4.62 25.33 -9.68
C LYS A 255 -4.03 23.94 -9.76
N GLU A 256 -2.84 23.75 -9.16
CA GLU A 256 -2.19 22.43 -9.06
C GLU A 256 -3.09 21.47 -8.28
N LEU A 257 -3.58 21.89 -7.11
CA LEU A 257 -4.48 21.08 -6.28
C LEU A 257 -5.79 20.77 -7.02
N PHE A 258 -6.43 21.77 -7.62
CA PHE A 258 -7.67 21.58 -8.36
C PHE A 258 -7.52 20.57 -9.49
N TYR A 259 -6.46 20.69 -10.29
CA TYR A 259 -6.18 19.76 -11.39
C TYR A 259 -6.06 18.31 -10.92
N TRP A 260 -5.25 18.05 -9.89
CA TRP A 260 -5.04 16.69 -9.38
C TRP A 260 -6.28 16.14 -8.68
N ARG A 261 -7.02 17.00 -7.98
CA ARG A 261 -8.29 16.65 -7.34
C ARG A 261 -9.34 16.18 -8.34
N GLU A 262 -9.48 16.86 -9.48
CA GLU A 262 -10.39 16.44 -10.55
C GLU A 262 -9.99 15.08 -11.14
N LEU A 263 -8.69 14.84 -11.33
CA LEU A 263 -8.20 13.54 -11.80
C LEU A 263 -8.46 12.42 -10.78
N VAL A 264 -8.23 12.67 -9.49
CA VAL A 264 -8.53 11.73 -8.41
C VAL A 264 -10.02 11.42 -8.41
N SER A 265 -10.88 12.44 -8.42
CA SER A 265 -12.34 12.30 -8.44
C SER A 265 -12.80 11.40 -9.59
N LYS A 266 -12.31 11.67 -10.82
CA LYS A 266 -12.60 10.85 -11.99
C LYS A 266 -12.10 9.41 -11.82
N CYS A 267 -10.87 9.20 -11.37
CA CYS A 267 -10.32 7.86 -11.16
C CYS A 267 -11.13 7.06 -10.13
N LEU A 268 -11.58 7.69 -9.05
CA LEU A 268 -12.39 7.04 -8.01
C LEU A 268 -13.80 6.73 -8.52
N ALA A 269 -14.39 7.59 -9.35
CA ALA A 269 -15.66 7.33 -10.02
C ALA A 269 -15.57 6.12 -10.96
N ASP A 270 -14.53 6.09 -11.81
CA ASP A 270 -14.25 4.97 -12.71
C ASP A 270 -14.03 3.67 -11.91
N TYR A 271 -13.27 3.73 -10.81
CA TYR A 271 -13.01 2.56 -9.96
C TYR A 271 -14.25 2.05 -9.22
N SER A 272 -15.18 2.95 -8.89
CA SER A 272 -16.44 2.62 -8.22
C SER A 272 -17.47 2.03 -9.18
N SER A 273 -17.32 2.27 -10.48
CA SER A 273 -18.25 1.81 -11.52
C SER A 273 -18.29 0.28 -11.62
N PRO A 274 -19.46 -0.30 -11.95
CA PRO A 274 -19.62 -1.75 -12.09
C PRO A 274 -18.83 -2.33 -13.27
N GLU A 275 -18.46 -1.51 -14.26
CA GLU A 275 -17.63 -1.91 -15.39
C GLU A 275 -16.15 -2.11 -15.02
N CYS A 276 -15.70 -1.54 -13.89
CA CYS A 276 -14.32 -1.69 -13.45
C CYS A 276 -14.09 -3.09 -12.84
N CYS A 277 -13.21 -3.88 -13.47
CA CYS A 277 -12.69 -5.12 -12.88
C CYS A 277 -11.82 -4.79 -11.65
N LYS A 278 -12.45 -4.61 -10.49
CA LYS A 278 -11.75 -4.31 -9.24
C LYS A 278 -10.70 -5.40 -8.98
N PRO A 279 -9.40 -5.08 -8.82
CA PRO A 279 -8.37 -6.06 -8.46
C PRO A 279 -8.72 -6.77 -7.15
N ASN A 280 -9.52 -6.12 -6.27
CA ASN A 280 -10.11 -6.74 -5.08
C ASN A 280 -10.87 -8.05 -5.32
N LEU A 281 -11.37 -8.30 -6.55
CA LEU A 281 -12.14 -9.48 -6.96
C LEU A 281 -11.37 -10.43 -7.88
N LYS A 282 -10.18 -10.07 -8.37
CA LYS A 282 -9.29 -11.00 -9.07
C LYS A 282 -8.70 -11.95 -8.03
N LYS A 283 -9.44 -12.98 -7.63
CA LYS A 283 -8.89 -14.09 -6.83
C LYS A 283 -7.69 -14.63 -7.60
N LEU A 284 -6.54 -14.80 -6.94
CA LEU A 284 -5.41 -15.53 -7.52
C LEU A 284 -5.92 -16.91 -7.95
N VAL A 285 -6.07 -17.09 -9.26
CA VAL A 285 -6.57 -18.35 -9.83
C VAL A 285 -5.38 -19.30 -9.86
N TRP A 286 -5.43 -20.33 -9.03
CA TRP A 286 -4.43 -21.39 -9.04
C TRP A 286 -4.59 -22.21 -10.32
N ILE A 287 -3.73 -21.96 -11.31
CA ILE A 287 -3.63 -22.82 -12.48
C ILE A 287 -2.88 -24.08 -12.06
N VAL A 288 -3.65 -25.09 -11.70
CA VAL A 288 -3.14 -26.40 -11.33
C VAL A 288 -2.59 -27.10 -12.59
N SER A 289 -1.41 -27.74 -12.49
CA SER A 289 -0.87 -28.49 -13.62
C SER A 289 -1.84 -29.59 -14.05
N ARG A 290 -1.88 -29.97 -15.35
CA ARG A 290 -2.78 -31.04 -15.83
C ARG A 290 -2.67 -32.32 -15.00
N ARG A 291 -1.45 -32.68 -14.59
CA ARG A 291 -1.18 -33.85 -13.72
C ARG A 291 -1.79 -33.67 -12.33
N THR A 292 -1.59 -32.51 -11.71
CA THR A 292 -2.13 -32.21 -10.39
C THR A 292 -3.66 -32.12 -10.42
N ALA A 293 -4.25 -31.59 -11.48
CA ALA A 293 -5.70 -31.53 -11.67
C ALA A 293 -6.30 -32.94 -11.81
N GLN A 294 -5.64 -33.83 -12.53
CA GLN A 294 -6.02 -35.24 -12.66
C GLN A 294 -5.93 -35.99 -11.31
N ASN A 295 -4.87 -35.75 -10.54
CA ASN A 295 -4.70 -36.36 -9.22
C ASN A 295 -5.72 -35.84 -8.19
N LEU A 296 -6.03 -34.55 -8.21
CA LEU A 296 -7.08 -33.96 -7.36
C LEU A 296 -8.47 -34.49 -7.72
N HIS A 297 -8.74 -34.77 -8.99
CA HIS A 297 -9.97 -35.44 -9.41
C HIS A 297 -10.04 -36.90 -8.93
N SER A 298 -8.92 -37.63 -8.97
CA SER A 298 -8.87 -39.02 -8.52
C SER A 298 -9.07 -39.16 -7.01
N SER A 299 -8.68 -38.17 -6.21
CA SER A 299 -8.85 -38.19 -4.75
C SER A 299 -10.28 -37.93 -4.26
N TYR A 300 -11.16 -37.36 -5.09
CA TYR A 300 -12.55 -37.10 -4.71
C TYR A 300 -13.38 -38.38 -4.54
N TYR A 301 -12.99 -39.47 -5.21
CA TYR A 301 -13.67 -40.77 -5.12
C TYR A 301 -13.15 -41.66 -3.98
N SER A 302 -12.11 -41.23 -3.25
CA SER A 302 -11.45 -42.04 -2.24
C SER A 302 -11.38 -41.39 -0.86
N VAL A 303 -12.13 -40.30 -0.62
CA VAL A 303 -12.28 -39.75 0.72
C VAL A 303 -13.19 -40.70 1.50
N PRO A 304 -12.72 -41.35 2.57
CA PRO A 304 -13.61 -42.10 3.45
C PRO A 304 -14.65 -41.14 4.00
N GLU A 305 -15.93 -41.48 3.93
CA GLU A 305 -16.99 -40.68 4.58
C GLU A 305 -16.64 -40.53 6.05
N LEU A 306 -16.25 -39.31 6.45
CA LEU A 306 -16.10 -38.99 7.86
C LEU A 306 -17.49 -39.11 8.49
N PRO A 307 -17.63 -39.77 9.65
CA PRO A 307 -18.91 -39.90 10.31
C PRO A 307 -19.49 -38.51 10.56
N THR A 308 -20.75 -38.32 10.16
CA THR A 308 -21.48 -37.08 10.40
C THR A 308 -21.72 -36.96 11.89
N ILE A 309 -21.23 -35.88 12.51
CA ILE A 309 -21.52 -35.59 13.92
C ILE A 309 -23.03 -35.34 14.01
N PRO A 310 -23.80 -36.16 14.75
CA PRO A 310 -25.24 -35.93 14.89
C PRO A 310 -25.46 -34.68 15.75
N GLU A 311 -26.02 -33.62 15.16
CA GLU A 311 -26.57 -32.52 15.93
C GLU A 311 -28.01 -32.88 16.34
N GLY A 312 -28.13 -33.64 17.43
CA GLY A 312 -29.42 -34.06 17.96
C GLY A 312 -29.37 -34.28 19.47
N ALA A 313 -30.05 -33.38 20.19
CA ALA A 313 -30.52 -33.46 21.58
C ALA A 313 -29.55 -34.06 22.60
N TRP A 314 -28.88 -33.19 23.36
CA TRP A 314 -28.46 -33.53 24.71
C TRP A 314 -29.76 -33.68 25.53
N ASP A 315 -30.27 -34.91 25.63
CA ASP A 315 -31.35 -35.21 26.57
C ASP A 315 -30.75 -35.11 27.97
N GLU A 316 -31.23 -34.14 28.74
CA GLU A 316 -30.75 -33.78 30.08
C GLU A 316 -31.28 -34.74 31.16
N SER A 317 -31.53 -36.00 30.80
CA SER A 317 -32.14 -37.00 31.69
C SER A 317 -31.57 -38.38 31.44
N GLU A 318 -30.37 -38.63 31.95
CA GLU A 318 -29.91 -39.92 32.47
C GLU A 318 -28.60 -39.67 33.25
N SER A 319 -28.70 -38.91 34.33
CA SER A 319 -27.71 -38.98 35.41
C SER A 319 -28.17 -40.08 36.37
N GLU A 320 -27.77 -41.32 36.10
CA GLU A 320 -27.73 -42.35 37.12
C GLU A 320 -26.31 -42.93 37.21
N ASP A 321 -25.83 -42.94 38.45
CA ASP A 321 -24.55 -43.38 38.95
C ASP A 321 -24.08 -44.73 38.39
N SER A 322 -22.78 -44.82 38.12
CA SER A 322 -22.01 -45.97 38.61
C SER A 322 -20.56 -45.58 38.87
N CYS A 323 -20.28 -45.27 40.14
CA CYS A 323 -18.95 -45.42 40.71
C CYS A 323 -18.53 -46.88 40.59
N GLU A 324 -17.46 -47.17 39.86
CA GLU A 324 -16.65 -48.36 40.12
C GLU A 324 -15.17 -47.95 40.21
N ASP A 325 -14.69 -47.96 41.46
CA ASP A 325 -13.29 -48.02 41.83
C ASP A 325 -12.61 -49.21 41.16
N MET A 326 -11.47 -48.99 40.51
CA MET A 326 -10.48 -50.05 40.24
C MET A 326 -9.07 -49.49 40.42
N SER A 327 -8.65 -49.53 41.67
CA SER A 327 -7.33 -49.97 42.18
C SER A 327 -6.09 -49.79 41.29
N CYS A 328 -5.17 -48.96 41.79
CA CYS A 328 -3.74 -49.02 41.48
C CYS A 328 -3.14 -50.34 41.98
N GLU A 329 -2.51 -51.10 41.08
CA GLU A 329 -1.47 -52.05 41.44
C GLU A 329 -0.14 -51.56 40.85
N GLU A 330 0.73 -51.11 41.75
CA GLU A 330 2.18 -51.09 41.56
C GLU A 330 2.76 -52.51 41.77
N SER A 331 4.02 -52.67 41.35
CA SER A 331 5.01 -53.75 41.54
C SER A 331 5.07 -54.79 40.41
N GLU A 332 6.24 -55.11 39.84
CA GLU A 332 7.64 -55.01 40.34
C GLU A 332 8.63 -54.36 39.36
#